data_AF-A0A972DUT2-F1
#
_entry.id   AF-A0A972DUT2-F1
#
_cell.length_a   1.000
_cell.length_b   1.000
_cell.length_c   1.000
_cell.angle_alpha   90.00
_cell.angle_beta   90.00
_cell.angle_gamma   90.00
#
_symmetry.space_group_name_H-M   'P 1'
#
loop_
_entity.id
_entity.type
_entity.pdbx_description
1 polymer ?
#
loop_
_entity_poly.entity_id
_entity_poly.type
_entity_poly.pdbx_seq_one_letter_code
_entity_poly.pdbx_strand_id
1 'polypeptide(L)' 'MERLVSDEQSEVLSRNQISANCIDSQAILGDRDEVLIRHGDQVYRLRKTRHGKLILNK' A
#
# COMPACT_ATOMS: atom_id res chain seq x y z
N MET A 1 -44.21 3.72 -22.25
CA MET A 1 -43.78 2.56 -21.44
C MET A 1 -43.15 1.60 -22.43
N GLU A 2 -41.85 1.29 -22.48
CA GLU A 2 -40.71 1.36 -21.56
C GLU A 2 -39.47 1.62 -22.46
N ARG A 3 -38.75 2.72 -22.30
CA ARG A 3 -37.49 2.81 -21.53
C ARG A 3 -36.54 1.66 -21.84
N LEU A 4 -35.44 1.95 -22.55
CA LEU A 4 -34.11 1.38 -22.33
C LEU A 4 -33.08 2.31 -23.00
N VAL A 5 -32.77 3.39 -22.28
CA VAL A 5 -31.49 4.11 -22.38
C VAL A 5 -30.65 3.49 -21.27
N SER A 6 -29.57 2.76 -21.56
CA SER A 6 -28.48 2.43 -20.60
C SER A 6 -27.42 1.51 -21.23
N ASP A 7 -26.60 2.02 -22.16
CA ASP A 7 -25.39 1.32 -22.64
C ASP A 7 -24.14 2.21 -22.53
N GLU A 8 -24.09 3.10 -21.52
CA GLU A 8 -23.05 4.13 -21.43
C GLU A 8 -22.25 4.17 -20.11
N GLN A 9 -22.21 3.11 -19.29
CA GLN A 9 -21.51 3.20 -18.00
C GLN A 9 -20.74 1.94 -17.59
N SER A 10 -19.94 1.36 -18.49
CA SER A 10 -19.02 0.27 -18.14
C SER A 10 -17.56 0.57 -18.52
N GLU A 11 -17.11 1.81 -18.33
CA GLU A 11 -15.70 2.18 -18.59
C GLU A 11 -15.07 3.11 -17.54
N VAL A 12 -15.54 3.03 -16.28
CA VAL A 12 -15.00 3.83 -15.17
C VAL A 12 -14.65 2.97 -13.96
N LEU A 13 -13.78 1.97 -14.10
CA LEU A 13 -13.16 1.29 -12.94
C LEU A 13 -11.66 0.98 -13.06
N SER A 14 -10.98 1.29 -14.15
CA SER A 14 -9.59 0.80 -14.37
C SER A 14 -8.45 1.72 -13.90
N ARG A 15 -8.67 2.69 -12.99
CA ARG A 15 -7.61 3.65 -12.60
C ARG A 15 -6.94 3.44 -11.25
N ASN A 16 -7.24 2.37 -10.51
CA ASN A 16 -6.51 2.13 -9.27
C ASN A 16 -6.41 0.66 -8.89
N GLN A 17 -5.80 -0.14 -9.77
CA GLN A 17 -5.20 -1.40 -9.34
C GLN A 17 -3.97 -1.07 -8.48
N ILE A 18 -4.21 -0.60 -7.26
CA ILE A 18 -3.24 -0.76 -6.18
C ILE A 18 -3.01 -2.26 -6.11
N SER A 19 -1.82 -2.69 -6.54
CA SER A 19 -1.43 -4.08 -6.62
C SER A 19 -1.81 -4.75 -5.30
N ALA A 20 -2.33 -5.97 -5.35
CA ALA A 20 -2.81 -6.73 -4.19
C ALA A 20 -1.75 -7.00 -3.09
N ASN A 21 -0.59 -6.33 -3.17
CA ASN A 21 0.55 -6.46 -2.29
C ASN A 21 1.07 -5.09 -1.75
N CYS A 22 0.29 -4.01 -1.89
CA CYS A 22 0.59 -2.75 -1.20
C CYS A 22 0.21 -2.88 0.28
N ILE A 23 1.22 -2.82 1.15
CA ILE A 23 1.03 -2.82 2.60
C ILE A 23 1.24 -1.40 3.10
N ASP A 24 0.30 -0.90 3.91
CA ASP A 24 0.42 0.41 4.52
C ASP A 24 1.59 0.45 5.52
N SER A 25 2.36 1.54 5.49
CA SER A 25 3.51 1.70 6.36
C SER A 25 3.13 1.65 7.85
N GLN A 26 1.95 2.14 8.22
CA GLN A 26 1.43 2.10 9.58
C GLN A 26 1.03 0.69 10.00
N ALA A 27 0.64 -0.18 9.06
CA ALA A 27 0.40 -1.59 9.36
C ALA A 27 1.70 -2.33 9.72
N ILE A 28 2.84 -1.89 9.18
CA ILE A 28 4.16 -2.49 9.46
C ILE A 28 4.82 -1.87 10.70
N LEU A 29 4.72 -0.56 10.87
CA LEU A 29 5.40 0.19 11.93
C LEU A 29 4.54 0.39 13.19
N GLY A 30 3.21 0.35 13.08
CA GLY A 30 2.28 0.65 14.16
C GLY A 30 2.51 2.05 14.73
N ASP A 31 2.46 2.16 16.06
CA ASP A 31 2.80 3.37 16.83
C ASP A 31 4.30 3.63 16.97
N ARG A 32 5.15 2.82 16.32
CA ARG A 32 6.61 2.92 16.42
C ARG A 32 7.19 3.59 15.18
N ASP A 33 8.31 4.27 15.36
CA ASP A 33 9.07 4.85 14.24
C ASP A 33 10.00 3.85 13.56
N GLU A 34 10.24 2.67 14.15
CA GLU A 34 11.08 1.61 13.58
C GLU A 34 10.59 0.20 13.91
N VAL A 35 10.85 -0.74 12.99
CA VAL A 35 10.62 -2.17 13.16
C VAL A 35 11.80 -2.97 12.59
N LEU A 36 12.07 -4.12 13.21
CA LEU A 36 13.04 -5.08 12.70
C LEU A 36 12.31 -6.15 11.88
N ILE A 37 12.76 -6.35 10.65
CA ILE A 37 12.23 -7.34 9.72
C ILE A 37 13.29 -8.42 9.57
N ARG A 38 12.97 -9.64 10.00
CA ARG A 38 13.81 -10.79 9.70
C ARG A 38 13.51 -11.27 8.29
N HIS A 39 14.52 -11.31 7.44
CA HIS A 39 14.43 -11.81 6.07
C HIS A 39 15.54 -12.83 5.82
N GLY A 40 15.17 -14.11 5.78
CA GLY A 40 16.11 -15.22 5.81
C GLY A 40 16.88 -15.22 7.13
N ASP A 41 18.21 -15.20 7.03
CA ASP A 41 19.13 -15.15 8.18
C ASP A 41 19.50 -13.70 8.59
N GLN A 42 19.04 -12.70 7.82
CA GLN A 42 19.39 -11.31 8.03
C GLN A 42 18.27 -10.56 8.76
N VAL A 43 18.66 -9.62 9.60
CA VAL A 43 17.74 -8.66 10.22
C VAL A 43 17.91 -7.34 9.51
N TYR A 44 16.81 -6.79 9.02
CA TYR A 44 16.73 -5.47 8.45
C TYR A 44 15.97 -4.56 9.39
N ARG A 45 16.28 -3.27 9.36
CA ARG A 45 15.54 -2.25 10.09
C ARG A 45 14.80 -1.36 9.10
N LEU A 46 13.48 -1.41 9.14
CA LEU A 46 12.62 -0.44 8.49
C LEU A 46 12.30 0.68 9.49
N ARG A 47 12.57 1.93 9.13
CA ARG A 47 12.20 3.09 9.96
C ARG A 47 11.58 4.21 9.16
N LYS A 48 10.70 4.97 9.79
CA LYS A 48 10.26 6.27 9.29
C LYS A 48 11.38 7.30 9.54
N THR A 49 11.60 8.14 8.54
CA THR A 49 12.44 9.33 8.66
C THR A 49 11.58 10.51 9.10
N ARG A 50 12.20 11.54 9.67
CA ARG A 50 11.52 12.78 10.05
C ARG A 50 10.78 13.48 8.90
N HIS A 51 11.15 13.18 7.66
CA HIS A 51 10.56 13.76 6.45
C HIS A 51 9.42 12.88 5.90
N GLY A 52 8.95 11.90 6.68
CA GLY A 52 7.84 11.01 6.29
C GLY A 52 8.20 9.91 5.28
N LYS A 53 9.48 9.78 4.91
CA LYS A 53 9.95 8.69 4.03
C LYS A 53 10.31 7.46 4.84
N LEU A 54 10.14 6.28 4.26
CA LEU A 54 10.66 5.03 4.82
C LEU A 54 12.10 4.79 4.37
N ILE A 55 12.93 4.29 5.28
CA ILE A 55 14.28 3.81 4.96
C ILE A 55 14.46 2.40 5.53
N LEU A 56 14.97 1.50 4.69
CA LEU A 56 15.33 0.14 5.05
C LEU A 56 16.86 0.06 5.12
N ASN A 57 17.38 -0.34 6.27
CA ASN A 57 18.81 -0.59 6.46
C ASN A 57 19.03 -2.05 6.85
N LYS A 58 20.23 -2.57 6.60
CA LYS A 58 20.71 -3.85 7.11
C LYS A 58 21.31 -3.66 8.51
#